data_AF-A0A2S0N3M3-F1
#
_entry.id   AF-A0A2S0N3M3-F1
#
_cell.length_a   1.000
_cell.length_b   1.000
_cell.length_c   1.000
_cell.angle_alpha   90.00
_cell.angle_beta   90.00
_cell.angle_gamma   90.00
#
_symmetry.space_group_name_H-M   'P 1'
#
loop_
_entity.id
_entity.type
_entity.pdbx_description
1 polymer ?
#
loop_
_entity_poly.entity_id
_entity_poly.type
_entity_poly.pdbx_seq_one_letter_code
_entity_poly.pdbx_strand_id
1 'polypeptide(L)' 'MKHIAIAIQGGFAVAYQRHSGHLVAVSEHATRESAIREAQRLTLLARLDQERADRAALRQHGTRRPVRWFEPDAFA' A
#
# COMPACT_ATOMS: atom_id res chain seq x y z
N MET A 1 3.92 0.71 0.39
CA MET A 1 4.37 1.66 1.43
C MET A 1 5.74 1.22 1.95
N LYS A 2 6.67 2.16 2.17
CA LYS A 2 8.02 1.86 2.66
C LYS A 2 8.12 2.19 4.15
N HIS A 3 8.58 1.23 4.95
CA HIS A 3 8.89 1.43 6.36
C HIS A 3 10.39 1.74 6.51
N ILE A 4 10.71 2.63 7.44
CA ILE A 4 12.06 3.09 7.74
C ILE A 4 12.30 3.04 9.25
N ALA A 5 13.53 2.72 9.64
CA ALA A 5 13.97 2.84 11.02
C ALA A 5 14.46 4.27 11.28
N ILE A 6 13.97 4.90 12.34
CA ILE A 6 14.35 6.25 12.78
C ILE A 6 14.88 6.20 14.22
N ALA A 7 15.82 7.06 14.55
CA ALA A 7 16.28 7.23 15.92
C ALA A 7 15.31 8.16 16.67
N ILE A 8 14.96 7.79 17.90
CA ILE A 8 14.12 8.57 18.81
C ILE A 8 14.81 8.72 20.15
N GLN A 9 14.30 9.61 21.01
CA GLN A 9 14.83 9.75 22.35
C GLN A 9 14.64 8.44 23.13
N GLY A 10 15.75 7.76 23.45
CA GLY A 10 15.73 6.49 24.20
C GLY A 10 15.77 5.22 23.36
N GLY A 11 15.82 5.29 22.03
CA GLY A 11 15.91 4.09 21.19
C GLY A 11 15.67 4.34 19.70
N PHE A 12 14.97 3.41 19.09
CA PHE A 12 14.64 3.41 17.67
C PHE A 12 13.15 3.16 17.48
N ALA A 13 12.58 3.71 16.42
CA ALA A 13 11.21 3.42 16.01
C ALA A 13 11.17 3.03 14.54
N VAL A 14 10.22 2.18 14.17
CA VAL A 14 9.86 1.94 12.79
C VAL A 14 8.72 2.87 12.44
N ALA A 15 8.86 3.61 11.35
CA ALA A 15 7.85 4.53 10.85
C ALA A 15 7.66 4.37 9.34
N TYR A 16 6.53 4.83 8.82
CA TYR A 16 6.34 5.02 7.38
C TYR A 16 5.94 6.46 7.08
N GLN A 17 6.26 6.91 5.88
CA GLN A 17 5.88 8.24 5.41
C GLN A 17 4.52 8.16 4.69
N ARG A 18 3.58 9.00 5.12
CA ARG A 18 2.34 9.24 4.37
C ARG A 18 2.61 10.13 3.16
N HIS A 19 1.69 10.08 2.20
CA HIS A 19 1.69 10.94 1.00
C HIS A 19 1.65 12.44 1.34
N SER A 20 1.13 12.80 2.52
CA SER A 20 1.17 14.16 3.06
C SER A 20 2.53 14.58 3.62
N GLY A 21 3.54 13.71 3.62
CA GLY A 21 4.87 13.95 4.16
C GLY A 21 5.03 13.63 5.66
N HIS A 22 3.94 13.41 6.39
CA HIS A 22 4.00 13.06 7.82
C HIS A 22 4.54 11.65 8.04
N LEU A 23 5.40 11.50 9.06
CA LEU A 23 5.87 10.22 9.55
C LEU A 23 4.91 9.67 10.61
N VAL A 24 4.54 8.40 10.47
CA VAL A 24 3.69 7.69 11.43
C VAL A 24 4.50 6.55 12.03
N ALA A 25 4.68 6.57 13.36
CA ALA A 25 5.34 5.51 14.09
C ALA A 25 4.44 4.26 14.17
N VAL A 26 5.06 3.08 14.05
CA VAL A 26 4.40 1.78 14.04
C VAL A 26 4.82 0.95 15.26
N SER A 27 6.12 0.93 15.56
CA SER A 27 6.69 0.16 16.68
C SER A 27 7.98 0.79 17.20
N GLU A 28 8.25 0.57 18.48
CA GLU A 28 9.45 1.02 19.18
C GLU A 28 10.40 -0.15 19.46
N HIS A 29 11.69 0.15 19.47
CA HIS A 29 12.78 -0.82 19.49
C HIS A 29 13.94 -0.31 20.33
N ALA A 30 14.49 -1.18 21.17
CA ALA A 30 15.67 -0.83 21.96
C ALA A 30 16.94 -0.74 21.11
N THR A 31 17.04 -1.53 20.03
CA THR A 31 18.26 -1.57 19.19
C THR A 31 17.98 -1.23 17.74
N ARG A 32 18.96 -0.59 17.10
CA ARG A 32 18.90 -0.22 15.68
C ARG A 32 18.66 -1.43 14.78
N GLU A 33 19.33 -2.54 15.07
CA GLU A 33 19.22 -3.75 14.25
C GLU A 33 17.80 -4.33 14.29
N SER A 34 17.18 -4.36 15.46
CA SER A 34 15.80 -4.84 15.60
C SER A 34 14.83 -3.99 14.77
N ALA A 35 14.93 -2.66 14.85
CA ALA A 35 14.15 -1.74 14.04
C ALA A 35 14.38 -1.91 12.53
N ILE A 36 15.64 -2.12 12.10
CA ILE A 36 15.94 -2.34 10.67
C ILE A 36 15.32 -3.64 10.16
N ARG A 37 15.48 -4.74 10.90
CA ARG A 37 14.92 -6.05 10.51
C ARG A 37 13.40 -5.97 10.42
N GLU A 38 12.75 -5.29 11.36
CA GLU A 38 11.30 -5.12 11.35
C GLU A 38 10.84 -4.21 10.19
N ALA A 39 11.52 -3.08 9.95
CA ALA A 39 11.21 -2.21 8.83
C ALA A 39 11.32 -2.94 7.48
N GLN A 40 12.33 -3.79 7.31
CA GLN A 40 12.48 -4.64 6.12
C GLN A 40 11.33 -5.65 6.00
N ARG A 41 10.99 -6.35 7.09
CA ARG A 41 9.88 -7.31 7.13
C ARG A 41 8.55 -6.65 6.76
N LEU A 42 8.21 -5.52 7.37
CA LEU A 42 6.97 -4.80 7.12
C LEU A 42 6.90 -4.24 5.70
N THR A 43 8.03 -3.77 5.16
CA THR A 43 8.10 -3.31 3.77
C THR A 43 7.87 -4.47 2.78
N LEU A 44 8.42 -5.65 3.07
CA LEU A 44 8.20 -6.84 2.24
C LEU A 44 6.72 -7.27 2.26
N LEU A 45 6.11 -7.33 3.45
CA LEU A 45 4.69 -7.69 3.58
C LEU A 45 3.79 -6.69 2.84
N ALA A 46 4.02 -5.39 3.04
CA ALA A 46 3.27 -4.35 2.35
C ALA A 46 3.40 -4.44 0.82
N ARG A 47 4.56 -4.87 0.30
CA ARG A 47 4.75 -5.11 -1.13
C ARG A 47 3.94 -6.31 -1.62
N LEU A 48 3.99 -7.43 -0.90
CA LEU A 48 3.23 -8.63 -1.27
C LEU A 48 1.72 -8.40 -1.26
N ASP A 49 1.22 -7.65 -0.28
CA ASP A 49 -0.19 -7.29 -0.21
C ASP A 49 -0.61 -6.35 -1.34
N GLN A 50 0.25 -5.41 -1.73
CA GLN A 50 0.02 -4.58 -2.91
C GLN A 50 -0.07 -5.43 -4.18
N GLU A 51 0.88 -6.35 -4.39
CA GLU A 51 0.88 -7.25 -5.56
C GLU A 51 -0.38 -8.13 -5.61
N ARG A 52 -0.89 -8.57 -4.45
CA ARG A 52 -2.16 -9.31 -4.37
C ARG A 52 -3.36 -8.43 -4.70
N ALA A 53 -3.39 -7.20 -4.19
CA ALA A 53 -4.45 -6.24 -4.48
C ALA A 53 -4.48 -5.88 -5.98
N ASP A 54 -3.33 -5.63 -6.59
CA ASP A 54 -3.21 -5.31 -8.03
C ASP A 54 -3.72 -6.46 -8.90
N ARG A 55 -3.38 -7.71 -8.57
CA ARG A 55 -3.92 -8.89 -9.27
C ARG A 55 -5.43 -9.04 -9.09
N ALA A 56 -5.97 -8.68 -7.93
CA ALA A 56 -7.42 -8.71 -7.69
C ALA A 56 -8.14 -7.62 -8.50
N ALA A 57 -7.59 -6.41 -8.54
CA ALA A 57 -8.13 -5.29 -9.33
C ALA A 57 -8.16 -5.63 -10.83
N LEU A 58 -7.10 -6.23 -11.37
CA LEU A 58 -7.05 -6.68 -12.77
C LEU A 58 -8.16 -7.70 -13.10
N ARG A 59 -8.49 -8.61 -12.19
CA ARG A 59 -9.61 -9.55 -12.38
C ARG A 59 -10.97 -8.86 -12.38
N GLN A 60 -11.15 -7.82 -11.57
CA GLN A 60 -12.41 -7.08 -11.49
C GLN A 60 -12.70 -6.24 -12.73
N HIS A 61 -11.66 -5.72 -13.41
CA HIS A 61 -11.85 -4.91 -14.62
C HIS A 61 -11.99 -5.73 -15.92
N GLY A 62 -11.87 -7.06 -15.87
CA GLY A 62 -11.88 -7.94 -17.05
C GLY A 62 -13.22 -8.14 -17.75
N THR A 63 -14.33 -7.56 -17.28
CA THR A 63 -15.67 -7.79 -17.87
C THR A 63 -16.54 -6.54 -17.94
N ARG A 64 -16.02 -5.42 -18.44
CA ARG A 64 -16.91 -4.37 -18.97
C ARG A 64 -17.44 -4.82 -20.31
N ARG A 65 -18.66 -5.40 -20.32
CA ARG A 65 -19.41 -5.64 -21.56
C ARG A 65 -19.53 -4.30 -22.31
N PRO A 66 -19.24 -4.24 -23.61
CA PRO A 66 -19.41 -3.01 -24.37
C PRO A 66 -20.88 -2.59 -24.29
N VAL A 67 -21.12 -1.36 -23.83
CA VAL A 67 -22.45 -0.74 -23.89
C VAL A 67 -22.77 -0.57 -25.36
N ARG A 68 -23.72 -1.36 -25.87
CA ARG A 68 -24.29 -1.12 -27.20
C ARG A 68 -25.18 0.11 -27.07
N TRP A 69 -24.75 1.21 -27.70
CA TRP A 69 -25.61 2.36 -27.91
C TRP A 69 -26.73 1.91 -28.84
N PHE A 70 -27.98 2.02 -28.39
CA PHE A 70 -29.14 1.96 -29.28
C PHE A 70 -29.50 3.41 -29.60
N GLU A 71 -29.63 3.73 -30.89
CA GLU A 71 -30.20 5.01 -31.30
C GLU A 71 -31.66 5.07 -30.82
N PRO A 72 -32.09 6.17 -30.18
CA PRO A 72 -33.50 6.36 -29.88
C PRO A 72 -34.25 6.64 -31.19
N ASP A 73 -35.35 5.90 -31.38
CA ASP A 73 -36.39 6.12 -32.39
C ASP A 73 -36.03 5.86 -33.86
N ALA A 74 -36.28 4.61 -34.28
CA ALA A 74 -36.66 4.27 -35.66
C ALA A 74 -38.09 3.66 -35.73
N PHE A 75 -38.94 3.96 -34.73
CA PHE A 75 -40.37 3.61 -34.75
C PHE A 75 -41.19 4.90 -34.76
N ALA A 76 -41.21 5.57 -35.91
CA ALA A 76 -42.18 6.61 -36.25
C ALA A 76 -42.79 6.29 -37.61
#